data_AF-A0A1W2LZI0-F1
#
_entry.id   AF-A0A1W2LZI0-F1
#
_cell.length_a   1.000
_cell.length_b   1.000
_cell.length_c   1.000
_cell.angle_alpha   90.00
_cell.angle_beta   90.00
_cell.angle_gamma   90.00
#
_symmetry.space_group_name_H-M   'P 1'
#
loop_
_entity.id
_entity.type
_entity.pdbx_description
1 polymer ?
#
loop_
_entity_poly.entity_id
_entity_poly.type
_entity_poly.pdbx_seq_one_letter_code
_entity_poly.pdbx_strand_id
1 'polypeptide(L)'
;MVGSSAVDGVMLRRFHLFYATVGGLLGAVVFGGMLWSGLNRYGRFWVGGTEFVVDALLMSASALLAVVTGLAAMKQQRQIRQAPVTTWLAGTGGVAFEVATLRLRAVSRNAGFFAAFWVLTFLMAATSIVTGAAGFNGAVAAVHLLAVLVSIFAIPMSLAAMKGWARRHRVVRQTGWRATKSITVRRPYGRPFEPSVITVEFEDGSVIEVRTVESTYRAGHKEGQRLLSAWVGGTDSSMVVLFEHGPLRQGWYPVPVMALGARISPEDASSSKP
;
A
#
# COMPACT_ATOMS: atom_id res chain seq x y z
N MET A 1 1.07 28.21 11.21
CA MET A 1 0.10 27.11 11.34
C MET A 1 -0.69 27.01 10.04
N VAL A 2 -0.25 26.17 9.10
CA VAL A 2 -0.94 25.94 7.81
C VAL A 2 -1.17 24.43 7.70
N GLY A 3 -2.42 24.03 7.94
CA GLY A 3 -3.13 22.95 7.24
C GLY A 3 -2.61 21.51 7.34
N SER A 4 -2.74 20.85 8.51
CA SER A 4 -2.80 19.38 8.54
C SER A 4 -3.96 18.83 7.68
N SER A 5 -5.07 19.58 7.59
CA SER A 5 -6.23 19.27 6.74
C SER A 5 -5.95 19.33 5.23
N ALA A 6 -5.04 20.20 4.80
CA ALA A 6 -4.63 20.30 3.39
C ALA A 6 -3.76 19.11 2.96
N VAL A 7 -2.91 18.61 3.87
CA VAL A 7 -2.05 17.46 3.64
C VAL A 7 -2.87 16.16 3.57
N ASP A 8 -3.86 16.01 4.46
CA ASP A 8 -4.76 14.84 4.46
C ASP A 8 -5.64 14.76 3.21
N GLY A 9 -6.13 15.89 2.70
CA GLY A 9 -6.88 15.96 1.44
C GLY A 9 -6.04 15.58 0.20
N VAL A 10 -4.76 15.96 0.19
CA VAL A 10 -3.82 15.58 -0.88
C VAL A 10 -3.45 14.09 -0.78
N MET A 11 -3.33 13.53 0.43
CA MET A 11 -3.02 12.10 0.64
C MET A 11 -4.17 11.17 0.24
N LEU A 12 -5.42 11.56 0.51
CA LEU A 12 -6.61 10.81 0.10
C LEU A 12 -6.72 10.79 -1.43
N ARG A 13 -6.49 11.94 -2.10
CA ARG A 13 -6.45 12.02 -3.58
C ARG A 13 -5.38 11.11 -4.19
N ARG A 14 -4.16 11.07 -3.61
CA ARG A 14 -3.04 10.22 -4.09
C ARG A 14 -3.34 8.72 -4.09
N PHE A 15 -4.13 8.25 -3.13
CA PHE A 15 -4.50 6.84 -3.03
C PHE A 15 -5.62 6.49 -4.02
N HIS A 16 -6.59 7.38 -4.20
CA HIS A 16 -7.61 7.25 -5.25
C HIS A 16 -6.99 7.26 -6.66
N LEU A 17 -5.96 8.07 -6.90
CA LEU A 17 -5.25 8.14 -8.19
C LEU A 17 -4.59 6.81 -8.57
N PHE A 18 -3.91 6.13 -7.64
CA PHE A 18 -3.26 4.84 -7.93
C PHE A 18 -4.27 3.73 -8.23
N TYR A 19 -5.32 3.62 -7.42
CA TYR A 19 -6.39 2.64 -7.65
C TYR A 19 -7.19 2.95 -8.92
N ALA A 20 -7.38 4.22 -9.26
CA ALA A 20 -8.00 4.61 -10.53
C ALA A 20 -7.13 4.22 -11.74
N THR A 21 -5.80 4.38 -11.67
CA THR A 21 -4.91 3.98 -12.77
C THR A 21 -4.86 2.46 -12.94
N VAL A 22 -4.76 1.70 -11.84
CA VAL A 22 -4.80 0.22 -11.90
C VAL A 22 -6.18 -0.26 -12.36
N GLY A 23 -7.25 0.35 -11.84
CA GLY A 23 -8.63 0.04 -12.22
C GLY A 23 -8.91 0.31 -13.69
N GLY A 24 -8.46 1.44 -14.25
CA GLY A 24 -8.68 1.71 -15.66
C GLY A 24 -7.76 0.95 -16.62
N LEU A 25 -6.56 0.55 -16.20
CA LEU A 25 -5.75 -0.42 -16.97
C LEU A 25 -6.45 -1.78 -17.04
N LEU A 26 -6.95 -2.27 -15.90
CA LEU A 26 -7.72 -3.51 -15.85
C LEU A 26 -8.99 -3.41 -16.70
N GLY A 27 -9.70 -2.27 -16.61
CA GLY A 27 -10.87 -1.96 -17.41
C GLY A 27 -10.57 -1.97 -18.91
N ALA A 28 -9.48 -1.33 -19.34
CA ALA A 28 -9.06 -1.29 -20.74
C ALA A 28 -8.75 -2.70 -21.31
N VAL A 29 -8.11 -3.56 -20.50
CA VAL A 29 -7.82 -4.96 -20.91
C VAL A 29 -9.10 -5.77 -21.04
N VAL A 30 -9.99 -5.68 -20.04
CA VAL A 30 -11.29 -6.38 -20.07
C VAL A 30 -12.13 -5.91 -21.26
N PHE A 31 -12.17 -4.60 -21.51
CA PHE A 31 -12.88 -4.02 -22.66
C PHE A 31 -12.28 -4.41 -23.99
N GLY A 32 -10.95 -4.38 -24.13
CA GLY A 32 -10.28 -4.84 -25.34
C GLY A 32 -10.66 -6.28 -25.66
N GLY A 33 -10.73 -7.15 -24.64
CA GLY A 33 -11.21 -8.52 -24.76
C GLY A 33 -12.69 -8.63 -25.15
N MET A 34 -13.57 -7.85 -24.51
CA MET A 34 -15.00 -7.83 -24.82
C MET A 34 -15.29 -7.28 -26.22
N LEU A 35 -14.64 -6.19 -26.62
CA LEU A 35 -14.78 -5.56 -27.93
C LEU A 35 -14.26 -6.48 -29.03
N TRP A 36 -13.09 -7.10 -28.83
CA TRP A 36 -12.54 -8.10 -29.73
C TRP A 36 -13.48 -9.30 -29.89
N SER A 37 -13.98 -9.83 -28.78
CA SER A 37 -14.93 -10.95 -28.77
C SER A 37 -16.26 -10.60 -29.44
N GLY A 38 -16.81 -9.42 -29.13
CA GLY A 38 -18.07 -8.91 -29.67
C GLY A 38 -18.00 -8.69 -31.18
N LEU A 39 -16.93 -8.03 -31.65
CA LEU A 39 -16.66 -7.82 -33.06
C LEU A 39 -16.46 -9.15 -33.81
N ASN A 40 -15.69 -10.08 -33.25
CA ASN A 40 -15.42 -11.38 -33.89
C ASN A 40 -16.63 -12.32 -33.91
N ARG A 41 -17.52 -12.27 -32.91
CA ARG A 41 -18.65 -13.19 -32.81
C ARG A 41 -19.95 -12.67 -33.42
N TYR A 42 -20.23 -11.37 -33.30
CA TYR A 42 -21.53 -10.78 -33.63
C TYR A 42 -21.45 -9.72 -34.74
N GLY A 43 -20.24 -9.37 -35.18
CA GLY A 43 -20.03 -8.44 -36.29
C GLY A 43 -20.62 -7.06 -36.03
N ARG A 44 -21.10 -6.39 -37.09
CA ARG A 44 -21.59 -5.00 -37.04
C ARG A 44 -22.89 -4.82 -36.26
N PHE A 45 -23.68 -5.87 -36.04
CA PHE A 45 -24.97 -5.79 -35.34
C PHE A 45 -24.82 -5.55 -33.83
N TRP A 46 -23.68 -5.93 -33.24
CA TRP A 46 -23.38 -5.69 -31.83
C TRP A 46 -23.22 -4.20 -31.49
N VAL A 47 -22.67 -3.43 -32.43
CA VAL A 47 -22.36 -1.99 -32.25
C VAL A 47 -23.61 -1.12 -32.14
N GLY A 48 -24.79 -1.63 -32.55
CA GLY A 48 -26.06 -0.92 -32.49
C GLY A 48 -26.90 -1.21 -31.23
N GLY A 49 -26.48 -2.14 -30.37
CA GLY A 49 -27.23 -2.53 -29.18
C GLY A 49 -27.12 -1.53 -28.03
N THR A 50 -28.17 -1.40 -27.22
CA THR A 50 -28.16 -0.58 -26.00
C THR A 50 -27.09 -1.02 -25.00
N GLU A 51 -26.76 -2.32 -24.95
CA GLU A 51 -25.67 -2.86 -24.13
C GLU A 51 -24.30 -2.33 -24.57
N PHE A 52 -24.06 -2.23 -25.88
CA PHE A 52 -22.80 -1.67 -26.40
C PHE A 52 -22.65 -0.20 -26.03
N VAL A 53 -23.73 0.58 -26.08
CA VAL A 53 -23.71 2.01 -25.70
C VAL A 53 -23.38 2.16 -24.22
N VAL A 54 -23.99 1.36 -23.34
CA VAL A 54 -23.73 1.40 -21.89
C VAL A 54 -22.29 0.97 -21.57
N ASP A 55 -21.82 -0.14 -22.16
CA ASP A 55 -20.47 -0.65 -21.95
C ASP A 55 -19.41 0.33 -22.46
N ALA A 56 -19.61 0.91 -23.65
CA ALA A 56 -18.71 1.90 -24.23
C ALA A 56 -18.65 3.18 -23.38
N LEU A 57 -19.77 3.61 -22.80
CA LEU A 57 -19.85 4.85 -22.01
C LEU A 57 -19.21 4.67 -20.62
N LEU A 58 -19.47 3.56 -19.93
CA LEU A 58 -18.81 3.19 -18.67
C LEU A 58 -17.30 3.01 -18.84
N MET A 59 -16.87 2.45 -19.97
CA MET A 59 -15.46 2.25 -20.29
C MET A 59 -14.75 3.54 -20.69
N SER A 60 -15.41 4.39 -21.48
CA SER A 60 -14.87 5.71 -21.80
C SER A 60 -14.68 6.54 -20.54
N ALA A 61 -15.63 6.49 -19.60
CA ALA A 61 -15.50 7.13 -18.30
C ALA A 61 -14.33 6.57 -17.49
N SER A 62 -14.15 5.24 -17.47
CA SER A 62 -13.07 4.56 -16.73
C SER A 62 -11.68 4.83 -17.32
N ALA A 63 -11.55 4.82 -18.65
CA ALA A 63 -10.31 5.12 -19.37
C ALA A 63 -9.92 6.60 -19.22
N LEU A 64 -10.89 7.52 -19.33
CA LEU A 64 -10.67 8.94 -19.10
C LEU A 64 -10.25 9.22 -17.66
N LEU A 65 -10.85 8.51 -16.68
CA LEU A 65 -10.40 8.55 -15.30
C LEU A 65 -8.93 8.13 -15.19
N ALA A 66 -8.53 7.01 -15.77
CA ALA A 66 -7.17 6.50 -15.68
C ALA A 66 -6.12 7.38 -16.37
N VAL A 67 -6.46 8.02 -17.48
CA VAL A 67 -5.58 8.99 -18.16
C VAL A 67 -5.40 10.23 -17.29
N VAL A 68 -6.50 10.79 -16.78
CA VAL A 68 -6.45 11.96 -15.89
C VAL A 68 -5.67 11.62 -14.61
N THR A 69 -5.88 10.43 -14.04
CA THR A 69 -5.16 10.02 -12.83
C THR A 69 -3.69 9.73 -13.09
N GLY A 70 -3.35 9.15 -14.24
CA GLY A 70 -1.98 8.94 -14.69
C GLY A 70 -1.22 10.24 -14.92
N LEU A 71 -1.82 11.20 -15.63
CA LEU A 71 -1.23 12.53 -15.86
C LEU A 71 -1.02 13.30 -14.56
N ALA A 72 -1.99 13.24 -13.64
CA ALA A 72 -1.87 13.83 -12.32
C ALA A 72 -0.74 13.19 -11.49
N ALA A 73 -0.62 11.85 -11.53
CA ALA A 73 0.46 11.13 -10.85
C ALA A 73 1.85 11.50 -11.41
N MET A 74 2.00 11.61 -12.74
CA MET A 74 3.26 11.99 -13.38
C MET A 74 3.68 13.44 -13.07
N LYS A 75 2.73 14.39 -13.14
CA LYS A 75 3.02 15.80 -12.80
C LYS A 75 3.47 15.94 -11.35
N GLN A 76 2.89 15.16 -10.45
CA GLN A 76 3.24 15.16 -9.03
C GLN A 76 4.58 14.47 -8.74
N GLN A 77 4.93 13.40 -9.48
CA GLN A 77 6.25 12.77 -9.39
C GLN A 77 7.38 13.72 -9.82
N ARG A 78 7.15 14.57 -10.83
CA ARG A 78 8.10 15.62 -11.22
C ARG A 78 8.32 16.65 -10.12
N GLN A 79 7.25 17.09 -9.44
CA GLN A 79 7.36 18.03 -8.32
C GLN A 79 8.11 17.43 -7.12
N ILE A 80 7.92 16.13 -6.84
CA ILE A 80 8.62 15.42 -5.76
C ILE A 80 10.13 15.33 -5.99
N ARG A 81 10.59 15.17 -7.25
CA ARG A 81 12.03 15.18 -7.58
C ARG A 81 12.68 16.55 -7.41
N GLN A 82 11.88 17.62 -7.35
CA GLN A 82 12.38 19.00 -7.34
C GLN A 82 12.30 19.65 -5.96
N ALA A 83 11.70 19.02 -4.95
CA ALA A 83 11.63 19.59 -3.61
C ALA A 83 12.97 19.38 -2.87
N PRO A 84 13.59 20.44 -2.32
CA PRO A 84 14.87 20.35 -1.64
C PRO A 84 14.79 19.48 -0.38
N VAL A 85 15.72 18.51 -0.28
CA VAL A 85 15.88 17.61 0.87
C VAL A 85 16.46 18.41 2.03
N THR A 86 15.58 18.91 2.88
CA THR A 86 15.93 19.42 4.20
C THR A 86 15.60 18.31 5.18
N THR A 87 16.60 17.78 5.88
CA THR A 87 16.42 16.70 6.87
C THR A 87 15.74 17.27 8.11
N TRP A 88 14.42 17.08 8.25
CA TRP A 88 13.60 17.71 9.30
C TRP A 88 13.66 17.02 10.67
N LEU A 89 14.48 15.97 10.82
CA LEU A 89 14.55 15.13 12.01
C LEU A 89 15.13 15.82 13.26
N ALA A 90 15.65 17.05 13.13
CA ALA A 90 16.04 17.89 14.25
C ALA A 90 14.86 18.73 14.77
N GLY A 91 14.05 18.19 15.69
CA GLY A 91 13.39 19.04 16.70
C GLY A 91 11.87 19.13 16.74
N THR A 92 11.09 18.48 15.86
CA THR A 92 9.61 18.60 15.93
C THR A 92 8.94 17.46 16.69
N GLY A 93 8.93 17.59 18.02
CA GLY A 93 7.82 17.43 18.98
C GLY A 93 6.74 16.32 18.87
N GLY A 94 6.12 16.05 20.03
CA GLY A 94 5.02 15.08 20.26
C GLY A 94 3.89 15.06 19.22
N VAL A 95 3.58 16.20 18.59
CA VAL A 95 2.53 16.33 17.57
C VAL A 95 2.84 15.51 16.31
N ALA A 96 4.10 15.45 15.87
CA ALA A 96 4.47 14.67 14.68
C ALA A 96 4.29 13.17 14.91
N PHE A 97 4.60 12.70 16.12
CA PHE A 97 4.42 11.31 16.54
C PHE A 97 2.95 10.91 16.63
N GLU A 98 2.08 11.81 17.12
CA GLU A 98 0.64 11.58 17.17
C GLU A 98 0.06 11.42 15.76
N VAL A 99 0.42 12.33 14.84
CA VAL A 99 0.01 12.25 13.43
C VAL A 99 0.50 10.96 12.77
N ALA A 100 1.76 10.58 13.00
CA ALA A 100 2.31 9.32 12.48
C ALA A 100 1.56 8.09 13.03
N THR A 101 1.18 8.12 14.32
CA THR A 101 0.42 7.06 14.97
C THR A 101 -1.00 6.98 14.41
N LEU A 102 -1.71 8.11 14.29
CA LEU A 102 -3.04 8.17 13.68
C LEU A 102 -3.05 7.66 12.24
N ARG A 103 -1.96 7.88 11.50
CA ARG A 103 -1.81 7.35 10.14
C ARG A 103 -1.82 5.82 10.10
N LEU A 104 -1.29 5.13 11.11
CA LEU A 104 -1.38 3.66 11.20
C LEU A 104 -2.84 3.20 11.30
N ARG A 105 -3.67 3.93 12.06
CA ARG A 105 -5.12 3.69 12.13
C ARG A 105 -5.81 3.95 10.80
N ALA A 106 -5.42 5.01 10.08
CA ALA A 106 -5.94 5.29 8.75
C ALA A 106 -5.61 4.16 7.75
N VAL A 107 -4.38 3.61 7.79
CA VAL A 107 -3.98 2.48 6.95
C VAL A 107 -4.81 1.23 7.29
N SER A 108 -5.04 0.95 8.57
CA SER A 108 -5.93 -0.14 8.99
C SER A 108 -7.36 0.06 8.47
N ARG A 109 -7.92 1.26 8.61
CA ARG A 109 -9.28 1.58 8.11
C ARG A 109 -9.38 1.42 6.60
N ASN A 110 -8.38 1.88 5.86
CA ASN A 110 -8.33 1.74 4.41
C ASN A 110 -8.29 0.26 4.00
N ALA A 111 -7.52 -0.58 4.69
CA ALA A 111 -7.54 -2.02 4.47
C ALA A 111 -8.92 -2.64 4.74
N GLY A 112 -9.63 -2.16 5.77
CA GLY A 112 -11.02 -2.53 6.03
C GLY A 112 -11.98 -2.13 4.91
N PHE A 113 -11.84 -0.93 4.35
CA PHE A 113 -12.63 -0.51 3.18
C PHE A 113 -12.34 -1.37 1.94
N PHE A 114 -11.09 -1.79 1.70
CA PHE A 114 -10.80 -2.75 0.65
C PHE A 114 -11.47 -4.10 0.88
N ALA A 115 -11.44 -4.61 2.11
CA ALA A 115 -12.13 -5.85 2.43
C ALA A 115 -13.63 -5.73 2.10
N ALA A 116 -14.29 -4.64 2.51
CA ALA A 116 -15.70 -4.39 2.21
C ALA A 116 -15.97 -4.28 0.70
N PHE A 117 -15.12 -3.57 -0.04
CA PHE A 117 -15.21 -3.46 -1.49
C PHE A 117 -15.14 -4.83 -2.19
N TRP A 118 -14.19 -5.68 -1.77
CA TRP A 118 -14.03 -7.01 -2.35
C TRP A 118 -15.17 -7.96 -1.95
N VAL A 119 -15.72 -7.85 -0.74
CA VAL A 119 -16.94 -8.58 -0.34
C VAL A 119 -18.12 -8.20 -1.23
N LEU A 120 -18.34 -6.90 -1.45
CA LEU A 120 -19.43 -6.44 -2.32
C LEU A 120 -19.23 -6.92 -3.76
N THR A 121 -18.01 -6.83 -4.28
CA THR A 121 -17.65 -7.32 -5.62
C THR A 121 -17.90 -8.83 -5.75
N PHE A 122 -17.50 -9.61 -4.75
CA PHE A 122 -17.78 -11.05 -4.69
C PHE A 122 -19.27 -11.34 -4.73
N LEU A 123 -20.08 -10.69 -3.88
CA LEU A 123 -21.52 -10.91 -3.80
C LEU A 123 -22.19 -10.56 -5.13
N MET A 124 -21.88 -9.41 -5.71
CA MET A 124 -22.42 -9.00 -7.00
C MET A 124 -22.06 -9.99 -8.11
N ALA A 125 -20.78 -10.41 -8.18
CA ALA A 125 -20.32 -11.32 -9.20
C ALA A 125 -20.94 -12.73 -9.05
N ALA A 126 -21.00 -13.25 -7.81
CA ALA A 126 -21.56 -14.55 -7.50
C ALA A 126 -23.08 -14.59 -7.74
N THR A 127 -23.82 -13.58 -7.26
CA THR A 127 -25.27 -13.48 -7.51
C THR A 127 -25.55 -13.41 -9.01
N SER A 128 -24.81 -12.58 -9.75
CA SER A 128 -24.92 -12.47 -11.20
C SER A 128 -24.71 -13.83 -11.89
N ILE A 129 -23.67 -14.60 -11.52
CA ILE A 129 -23.44 -15.96 -12.04
C ILE A 129 -24.63 -16.88 -11.76
N VAL A 130 -25.14 -16.89 -10.53
CA VAL A 130 -26.25 -17.76 -10.11
C VAL A 130 -27.55 -17.41 -10.84
N THR A 131 -27.85 -16.12 -11.03
CA THR A 131 -29.11 -15.68 -11.65
C THR A 131 -29.06 -15.63 -13.18
N GLY A 132 -27.87 -15.42 -13.77
CA GLY A 132 -27.69 -15.18 -15.20
C GLY A 132 -27.12 -16.36 -15.99
N ALA A 133 -27.02 -17.56 -15.39
CA ALA A 133 -26.35 -18.72 -15.99
C ALA A 133 -26.84 -19.11 -17.40
N ALA A 134 -28.08 -18.78 -17.77
CA ALA A 134 -28.64 -19.05 -19.09
C ALA A 134 -28.46 -17.89 -20.10
N GLY A 135 -28.07 -16.69 -19.66
CA GLY A 135 -28.05 -15.47 -20.47
C GLY A 135 -26.65 -14.90 -20.76
N PHE A 136 -25.59 -15.38 -20.11
CA PHE A 136 -24.25 -14.85 -20.36
C PHE A 136 -23.64 -15.38 -21.66
N ASN A 137 -23.06 -14.49 -22.44
CA ASN A 137 -22.01 -14.90 -23.35
C ASN A 137 -20.74 -15.29 -22.55
N GLY A 138 -19.89 -16.15 -23.13
CA GLY A 138 -18.73 -16.71 -22.42
C GLY A 138 -17.75 -15.66 -21.88
N ALA A 139 -17.69 -14.46 -22.47
CA ALA A 139 -16.81 -13.39 -22.00
C ALA A 139 -17.32 -12.76 -20.69
N VAL A 140 -18.62 -12.46 -20.61
CA VAL A 140 -19.23 -11.92 -19.38
C VAL A 140 -19.10 -12.92 -18.23
N ALA A 141 -19.36 -14.20 -18.49
CA ALA A 141 -19.17 -15.26 -17.50
C ALA A 141 -17.70 -15.32 -16.99
N ALA A 142 -16.73 -15.19 -17.90
CA ALA A 142 -15.30 -15.18 -17.54
C ALA A 142 -14.91 -13.99 -16.64
N VAL A 143 -15.42 -12.79 -16.92
CA VAL A 143 -15.18 -11.59 -16.08
C VAL A 143 -15.73 -11.78 -14.67
N HIS A 144 -16.95 -12.30 -14.55
CA HIS A 144 -17.57 -12.56 -13.26
C HIS A 144 -16.81 -13.63 -12.48
N LEU A 145 -16.40 -14.71 -13.14
CA LEU A 145 -15.59 -15.76 -12.53
C LEU A 145 -14.25 -15.21 -12.04
N LEU A 146 -13.59 -14.38 -12.84
CA LEU A 146 -12.34 -13.71 -12.44
C LEU A 146 -12.56 -12.80 -11.22
N ALA A 147 -13.64 -12.01 -11.20
CA ALA A 147 -13.98 -11.16 -10.06
C ALA A 147 -14.21 -11.97 -8.78
N VAL A 148 -14.90 -13.12 -8.88
CA VAL A 148 -15.07 -14.06 -7.77
C VAL A 148 -13.72 -14.58 -7.28
N LEU A 149 -12.88 -15.09 -8.20
CA LEU A 149 -11.56 -15.64 -7.86
C LEU A 149 -10.66 -14.60 -7.19
N VAL A 150 -10.56 -13.38 -7.74
CA VAL A 150 -9.77 -12.30 -7.14
C VAL A 150 -10.28 -11.96 -5.75
N SER A 151 -11.61 -11.88 -5.57
CA SER A 151 -12.20 -11.51 -4.28
C SER A 151 -11.93 -12.57 -3.20
N ILE A 152 -11.94 -13.86 -3.54
CA ILE A 152 -11.63 -14.96 -2.60
C ILE A 152 -10.26 -14.77 -1.94
N PHE A 153 -9.25 -14.26 -2.66
CA PHE A 153 -7.93 -13.97 -2.11
C PHE A 153 -7.84 -12.56 -1.50
N ALA A 154 -8.44 -11.56 -2.15
CA ALA A 154 -8.31 -10.17 -1.74
C ALA A 154 -8.99 -9.88 -0.39
N ILE A 155 -10.12 -10.54 -0.08
CA ILE A 155 -10.84 -10.39 1.19
C ILE A 155 -9.97 -10.81 2.39
N PRO A 156 -9.48 -12.07 2.51
CA PRO A 156 -8.69 -12.49 3.67
C PRO A 156 -7.38 -11.70 3.78
N MET A 157 -6.71 -11.37 2.67
CA MET A 157 -5.51 -10.53 2.69
C MET A 157 -5.80 -9.12 3.24
N SER A 158 -6.90 -8.49 2.81
CA SER A 158 -7.29 -7.15 3.28
C SER A 158 -7.67 -7.16 4.77
N LEU A 159 -8.37 -8.21 5.23
CA LEU A 159 -8.70 -8.39 6.64
C LEU A 159 -7.46 -8.64 7.50
N ALA A 160 -6.52 -9.46 7.03
CA ALA A 160 -5.24 -9.69 7.71
C ALA A 160 -4.43 -8.39 7.81
N ALA A 161 -4.37 -7.60 6.74
CA ALA A 161 -3.73 -6.29 6.74
C ALA A 161 -4.42 -5.31 7.72
N MET A 162 -5.75 -5.25 7.71
CA MET A 162 -6.54 -4.42 8.65
C MET A 162 -6.19 -4.76 10.10
N LYS A 163 -6.25 -6.05 10.48
CA LYS A 163 -5.91 -6.53 11.82
C LYS A 163 -4.45 -6.25 12.18
N GLY A 164 -3.53 -6.51 11.25
CA GLY A 164 -2.10 -6.28 11.44
C GLY A 164 -1.77 -4.81 11.72
N TRP A 165 -2.34 -3.89 10.95
CA TRP A 165 -2.15 -2.44 11.16
C TRP A 165 -2.85 -1.93 12.42
N ALA A 166 -4.03 -2.45 12.77
CA ALA A 166 -4.72 -2.11 14.01
C ALA A 166 -3.90 -2.53 15.24
N ARG A 167 -3.31 -3.73 15.21
CA ARG A 167 -2.42 -4.23 16.27
C ARG A 167 -1.19 -3.32 16.40
N ARG A 168 -0.50 -3.03 15.30
CA ARG A 168 0.66 -2.11 15.30
C ARG A 168 0.33 -0.74 15.84
N HIS A 169 -0.79 -0.14 15.42
CA HIS A 169 -1.27 1.12 15.98
C HIS A 169 -1.44 1.06 17.51
N ARG A 170 -2.06 -0.01 18.03
CA ARG A 170 -2.26 -0.19 19.47
C ARG A 170 -0.92 -0.29 20.21
N VAL A 171 0.00 -1.13 19.73
CA VAL A 171 1.29 -1.35 20.40
C VAL A 171 2.16 -0.09 20.32
N VAL A 172 2.25 0.57 19.16
CA VAL A 172 2.97 1.85 19.01
C VAL A 172 2.40 2.92 19.94
N ARG A 173 1.07 2.98 20.11
CA ARG A 173 0.45 3.92 21.06
C ARG A 173 0.82 3.62 22.52
N GLN A 174 1.06 2.36 22.86
CA GLN A 174 1.45 1.94 24.21
C GLN A 174 2.95 2.16 24.47
N THR A 175 3.81 1.87 23.49
CA THR A 175 5.26 1.89 23.67
C THR A 175 5.92 3.20 23.26
N GLY A 176 5.20 4.03 22.51
CA GLY A 176 5.71 5.28 21.96
C GLY A 176 6.66 5.06 20.77
N TRP A 177 7.16 6.17 20.24
CA TRP A 177 8.20 6.20 19.22
C TRP A 177 9.55 6.46 19.87
N ARG A 178 10.57 5.70 19.45
CA ARG A 178 11.94 5.85 19.91
C ARG A 178 12.82 6.32 18.76
N ALA A 179 13.67 7.30 19.05
CA ALA A 179 14.65 7.81 18.08
C ALA A 179 15.75 6.78 17.84
N THR A 180 16.15 6.64 16.57
CA THR A 180 17.29 5.80 16.18
C THR A 180 18.48 6.67 15.84
N LYS A 181 19.64 6.29 16.34
CA LYS A 181 20.92 6.90 16.00
C LYS A 181 21.34 6.55 14.58
N SER A 182 21.16 5.29 14.20
CA SER A 182 21.46 4.83 12.84
C SER A 182 20.55 3.66 12.45
N ILE A 183 20.17 3.58 11.16
CA ILE A 183 19.64 2.34 10.59
C ILE A 183 20.37 1.96 9.33
N THR A 184 20.63 0.66 9.21
CA THR A 184 21.19 0.02 8.03
C THR A 184 20.17 -0.95 7.46
N VAL A 185 19.87 -0.83 6.16
CA VAL A 185 18.94 -1.73 5.46
C VAL A 185 19.74 -2.62 4.51
N ARG A 186 19.60 -3.94 4.66
CA ARG A 186 20.26 -4.96 3.84
C ARG A 186 19.28 -6.02 3.35
N ARG A 187 19.55 -6.63 2.19
CA ARG A 187 18.98 -7.93 1.82
C ARG A 187 20.00 -9.03 2.09
N PRO A 188 19.68 -10.01 2.94
CA PRO A 188 20.61 -11.08 3.30
C PRO A 188 21.22 -11.80 2.08
N TYR A 189 20.41 -12.11 1.06
CA TYR A 189 20.87 -12.87 -0.12
C TYR A 189 20.76 -12.09 -1.44
N GLY A 190 20.44 -10.79 -1.39
CA GLY A 190 20.33 -9.92 -2.56
C GLY A 190 19.24 -10.32 -3.57
N ARG A 191 18.28 -11.19 -3.20
CA ARG A 191 17.28 -11.70 -4.15
C ARG A 191 16.17 -10.66 -4.41
N PRO A 192 15.56 -10.67 -5.61
CA PRO A 192 14.35 -9.91 -5.86
C PRO A 192 13.24 -10.35 -4.90
N PHE A 193 12.49 -9.38 -4.36
CA PHE A 193 11.36 -9.60 -3.43
C PHE A 193 11.71 -10.19 -2.05
N GLU A 194 12.98 -10.42 -1.75
CA GLU A 194 13.41 -10.87 -0.43
C GLU A 194 13.08 -9.82 0.66
N PRO A 195 12.58 -10.25 1.83
CA PRO A 195 12.40 -9.36 2.98
C PRO A 195 13.70 -8.68 3.38
N SER A 196 13.68 -7.35 3.50
CA SER A 196 14.85 -6.60 3.96
C SER A 196 15.04 -6.81 5.46
N VAL A 197 16.29 -6.98 5.88
CA VAL A 197 16.70 -6.92 7.28
C VAL A 197 17.21 -5.52 7.55
N ILE A 198 16.71 -4.94 8.65
CA ILE A 198 17.04 -3.60 9.10
C ILE A 198 17.74 -3.76 10.45
N THR A 199 18.99 -3.33 10.52
CA THR A 199 19.69 -3.20 11.79
C THR A 199 19.45 -1.79 12.31
N VAL A 200 18.88 -1.70 13.51
CA VAL A 200 18.52 -0.44 14.15
C VAL A 200 19.41 -0.23 15.37
N GLU A 201 20.16 0.87 15.37
CA GLU A 201 20.92 1.36 16.51
C GLU A 201 20.15 2.52 17.15
N PHE A 202 19.89 2.44 18.44
CA PHE A 202 19.19 3.48 19.19
C PHE A 202 20.16 4.50 19.80
N GLU A 203 19.64 5.64 20.24
CA GLU A 203 20.43 6.68 20.91
C GLU A 203 21.10 6.21 22.21
N ASP A 204 20.53 5.20 22.89
CA ASP A 204 21.12 4.57 24.07
C ASP A 204 22.22 3.54 23.74
N GLY A 205 22.62 3.42 22.46
CA GLY A 205 23.64 2.50 21.99
C GLY A 205 23.20 1.04 21.85
N SER A 206 21.97 0.71 22.24
CA SER A 206 21.43 -0.63 22.03
C SER A 206 21.10 -0.90 20.56
N VAL A 207 21.12 -2.18 20.18
CA VAL A 207 20.90 -2.62 18.80
C VAL A 207 19.81 -3.68 18.74
N ILE A 208 18.97 -3.61 17.71
CA ILE A 208 18.02 -4.67 17.36
C ILE A 208 18.02 -4.94 15.86
N GLU A 209 17.96 -6.21 15.49
CA GLU A 209 17.71 -6.61 14.11
C GLU A 209 16.22 -6.87 13.91
N VAL A 210 15.66 -6.25 12.87
CA VAL A 210 14.26 -6.42 12.48
C VAL A 210 14.17 -6.82 11.02
N ARG A 211 13.17 -7.61 10.67
CA ARG A 211 12.86 -8.01 9.29
C ARG A 211 11.58 -7.33 8.83
N THR A 212 11.57 -6.79 7.61
CA THR A 212 10.33 -6.28 7.01
C THR A 212 9.33 -7.42 6.83
N VAL A 213 8.08 -7.21 7.21
CA VAL A 213 7.01 -8.18 6.89
C VAL A 213 6.53 -7.97 5.45
N GLU A 214 5.92 -8.99 4.86
CA GLU A 214 5.27 -8.84 3.56
C GLU A 214 4.19 -7.76 3.63
N SER A 215 4.43 -6.69 2.89
CA SER A 215 3.58 -5.51 2.88
C SER A 215 3.76 -4.74 1.58
N THR A 216 2.78 -3.90 1.27
CA THR A 216 2.91 -2.82 0.28
C THR A 216 3.88 -1.74 0.73
N TYR A 217 4.23 -1.70 2.02
CA TYR A 217 5.23 -0.81 2.59
C TYR A 217 6.56 -1.56 2.78
N ARG A 218 7.47 -1.40 1.81
CA ARG A 218 8.80 -2.04 1.80
C ARG A 218 9.91 -1.05 2.08
N ALA A 219 11.01 -1.51 2.68
CA ALA A 219 12.22 -0.71 2.89
C ALA A 219 13.32 -0.96 1.84
N GLY A 220 13.11 -1.83 0.86
CA GLY A 220 14.15 -2.18 -0.13
C GLY A 220 14.70 -1.01 -0.94
N HIS A 221 13.97 0.11 -1.07
CA HIS A 221 14.45 1.34 -1.72
C HIS A 221 15.46 2.13 -0.87
N LYS A 222 15.66 1.74 0.39
CA LYS A 222 16.64 2.30 1.33
C LYS A 222 17.92 1.48 1.43
N GLU A 223 18.00 0.38 0.69
CA GLU A 223 19.18 -0.48 0.63
C GLU A 223 20.42 0.31 0.15
N GLY A 224 21.55 0.09 0.80
CA GLY A 224 22.82 0.77 0.50
C GLY A 224 22.92 2.21 1.00
N GLN A 225 21.83 2.82 1.48
CA GLN A 225 21.88 4.14 2.12
C GLN A 225 22.44 3.99 3.54
N ARG A 226 23.37 4.88 3.91
CA ARG A 226 24.00 4.92 5.24
C ARG A 226 23.44 6.10 6.04
N LEU A 227 23.52 5.99 7.37
CA LEU A 227 23.14 7.05 8.31
C LEU A 227 21.70 7.52 8.14
N LEU A 228 20.79 6.58 7.91
CA LEU A 228 19.36 6.88 7.90
C LEU A 228 18.89 7.13 9.33
N SER A 229 18.27 8.28 9.54
CA SER A 229 17.50 8.56 10.74
C SER A 229 16.05 8.13 10.54
N ALA A 230 15.52 7.41 11.53
CA ALA A 230 14.13 6.98 11.55
C ALA A 230 13.66 6.87 13.00
N TRP A 231 12.37 6.53 13.17
CA TRP A 231 11.80 6.25 14.48
C TRP A 231 11.24 4.85 14.52
N VAL A 232 11.37 4.18 15.66
CA VAL A 232 10.86 2.82 15.84
C VAL A 232 9.84 2.81 16.96
N GLY A 233 8.69 2.22 16.67
CA GLY A 233 7.62 2.01 17.65
C GLY A 233 7.13 0.56 17.62
N GLY A 234 6.45 0.16 18.68
CA GLY A 234 5.94 -1.20 18.85
C GLY A 234 6.94 -2.19 19.46
N THR A 235 6.54 -3.46 19.56
CA THR A 235 7.33 -4.59 20.11
C THR A 235 7.16 -5.85 19.25
N ASP A 236 8.16 -6.71 19.27
CA ASP A 236 8.20 -8.04 18.65
C ASP A 236 7.71 -8.06 17.19
N SER A 237 6.59 -8.73 16.93
CA SER A 237 5.94 -8.88 15.61
C SER A 237 5.11 -7.66 15.19
N SER A 238 4.91 -6.70 16.09
CA SER A 238 4.04 -5.53 15.92
C SER A 238 4.84 -4.23 15.90
N MET A 239 6.08 -4.29 15.42
CA MET A 239 6.96 -3.13 15.28
C MET A 239 6.71 -2.39 13.97
N VAL A 240 7.04 -1.10 13.97
CA VAL A 240 7.02 -0.21 12.80
C VAL A 240 8.28 0.65 12.82
N VAL A 241 8.98 0.69 11.69
CA VAL A 241 10.04 1.67 11.44
C VAL A 241 9.46 2.79 10.58
N LEU A 242 9.52 4.01 11.08
CA LEU A 242 9.01 5.20 10.42
C LEU A 242 10.17 5.95 9.76
N PHE A 243 10.29 5.77 8.45
CA PHE A 243 11.27 6.52 7.65
C PHE A 243 10.72 7.89 7.27
N GLU A 244 11.60 8.84 7.01
CA GLU A 244 11.19 10.17 6.54
C GLU A 244 10.50 10.12 5.18
N HIS A 245 10.95 9.23 4.28
CA HIS A 245 10.47 9.14 2.90
C HIS A 245 10.32 7.71 2.40
N GLY A 246 9.23 7.47 1.66
CA GLY A 246 8.97 6.24 0.92
C GLY A 246 9.52 6.30 -0.51
N PRO A 247 9.42 5.19 -1.28
CA PRO A 247 9.94 5.13 -2.65
C PRO A 247 9.19 6.09 -3.60
N LEU A 248 7.92 6.36 -3.31
CA LEU A 248 7.01 7.15 -4.16
C LEU A 248 6.31 8.27 -3.38
N ARG A 249 6.71 8.53 -2.13
CA ARG A 249 6.00 9.43 -1.22
C ARG A 249 6.96 10.22 -0.34
N GLN A 250 6.80 11.54 -0.34
CA GLN A 250 7.37 12.42 0.67
C GLN A 250 6.55 12.37 1.97
N GLY A 251 7.25 12.49 3.09
CA GLY A 251 6.72 12.40 4.44
C GLY A 251 6.69 10.98 5.01
N TRP A 252 6.42 10.91 6.31
CA TRP A 252 6.50 9.73 7.16
C TRP A 252 6.05 8.44 6.48
N TYR A 253 6.93 7.48 6.35
CA TYR A 253 6.69 6.23 5.64
C TYR A 253 6.82 5.05 6.60
N PRO A 254 5.68 4.53 7.11
CA PRO A 254 5.69 3.44 8.08
C PRO A 254 5.98 2.12 7.38
N VAL A 255 7.06 1.47 7.77
CA VAL A 255 7.43 0.12 7.33
C VAL A 255 7.13 -0.86 8.46
N PRO A 256 6.22 -1.82 8.27
CA PRO A 256 5.95 -2.83 9.26
C PRO A 256 7.12 -3.81 9.33
N VAL A 257 7.59 -4.10 10.54
CA VAL A 257 8.72 -5.00 10.78
C VAL A 257 8.40 -5.98 11.91
N MET A 258 9.22 -7.02 12.02
CA MET A 258 9.24 -7.95 13.14
C MET A 258 10.67 -8.06 13.69
N ALA A 259 10.83 -8.08 15.01
CA ALA A 259 12.10 -8.37 15.65
C ALA A 259 12.59 -9.79 15.30
N LEU A 260 13.88 -9.91 14.98
CA LEU A 260 14.56 -11.21 14.78
C LEU A 260 15.18 -11.75 16.08
N GLY A 261 15.33 -10.91 17.09
CA GLY A 261 15.90 -11.25 18.39
C GLY A 261 15.64 -10.16 19.41
N ALA A 262 16.11 -10.39 20.64
CA ALA A 262 16.06 -9.40 21.71
C ALA A 262 16.91 -8.17 21.38
N ARG A 263 16.53 -7.03 21.95
CA ARG A 263 17.35 -5.81 21.93
C ARG A 263 18.60 -6.07 22.78
N ILE A 264 19.77 -5.87 22.18
CA ILE A 264 21.06 -6.07 22.86
C ILE A 264 21.52 -4.72 23.39
N SER A 265 21.68 -4.60 24.71
CA SER A 265 22.23 -3.40 25.34
C SER A 265 23.76 -3.42 25.28
N PRO A 266 24.43 -2.26 25.24
CA PRO A 266 25.89 -2.20 25.22
C PRO A 266 26.56 -2.88 26.43
N GLU A 267 25.89 -2.89 27.59
CA GLU A 267 26.35 -3.60 28.78
C GLU A 267 26.37 -5.12 28.57
N ASP A 268 25.31 -5.68 27.98
CA ASP A 268 25.19 -7.11 27.70
C ASP A 268 26.25 -7.56 26.67
N ALA A 269 26.54 -6.73 25.67
CA ALA A 269 27.53 -7.01 24.64
C ALA A 269 28.98 -7.10 25.16
N SER A 270 29.26 -6.49 26.32
CA SER A 270 30.58 -6.55 26.96
C SER A 270 30.80 -7.87 27.72
N SER A 271 29.73 -8.49 28.23
CA SER A 271 29.76 -9.77 28.95
C SER A 271 29.89 -11.00 28.03
N SER A 272 29.68 -10.83 26.73
CA SER A 272 29.72 -11.92 25.74
C SER A 272 31.04 -12.04 24.98
N LYS A 273 32.09 -11.31 25.37
CA LYS A 273 33.45 -11.51 24.84
C LYS A 273 34.21 -12.46 25.77
N PRO A 274 34.55 -13.69 25.32
CA PRO A 274 35.46 -14.58 26.05
C PRO A 274 36.89 -14.03 26.07
#